data_AF-A0A7E4VTK5-F1
#
_entry.id   AF-A0A7E4VTK5-F1
#
_cell.length_a   1.000
_cell.length_b   1.000
_cell.length_c   1.000
_cell.angle_alpha   90.00
_cell.angle_beta   90.00
_cell.angle_gamma   90.00
#
_symmetry.space_group_name_H-M   'P 1'
#
loop_
_entity.id
_entity.type
_entity.pdbx_description
1 polymer ?
#
loop_
_entity_poly.entity_id
_entity_poly.type
_entity_poly.pdbx_seq_one_letter_code
_entity_poly.pdbx_strand_id
1 'polypeptide(L)'
;MTSRLSPIDDASFLLRPHEVKSASSAGSSLRHHHPKGSIHFWRSCLSCTLPLVAGVVITAMIIIFLTARKPPEAPRFYQLPIAQNIDCGLLFDDSFDARVYARNLSLHKVTYADDDKSLETSCASIRQRGYFPLEALSQEEADFPIAFARIVYKDYYFLEAQLRVEYAPQNLFCYVLDAKADSLFKKRVRNLQTCFDNVIVPEEELEVHSEGHNMTQSHLNCLKHLRKRSWKYVILLQNNDVRLRTNAELVKLFKAFHGANDISASIPGNHTYAVKANWTYAALKLYKHDQFNRLQTSSGALPTLHVTKSLVQVSISRDAVDFVFEELNVDRLVRRLEQRHFGVDELFWGTLNADDGLQLPGGFTQKCLVKRSKVYMATRFTVWLNEKNPPIPCKSDFFRRWVCVFGVEDLYNLSQMHQIYVNKLLPEFDYAALTCLLENVYNRTYNIANTAGRVNFDIRPYIQLPHVRFHKHKTSGIPLQNFNCTESPEFTNE
;
A
#
# COMPACT_ATOMS: atom_id res chain seq x y z
N MET A 1 -9.66 -39.23 55.28
CA MET A 1 -10.93 -39.96 55.52
C MET A 1 -11.77 -39.79 54.27
N THR A 2 -11.71 -40.75 53.34
CA THR A 2 -12.68 -41.88 53.19
C THR A 2 -14.03 -41.39 52.68
N SER A 3 -14.31 -41.44 51.37
CA SER A 3 -14.77 -42.61 50.58
C SER A 3 -16.24 -42.99 50.88
N ARG A 4 -17.08 -43.51 49.98
CA ARG A 4 -16.94 -44.21 48.67
C ARG A 4 -18.38 -44.25 48.06
N LEU A 5 -18.68 -44.32 46.75
CA LEU A 5 -18.70 -45.52 45.90
C LEU A 5 -19.23 -45.20 44.48
N SER A 6 -18.73 -45.95 43.49
CA SER A 6 -19.26 -46.18 42.13
C SER A 6 -19.79 -47.66 42.07
N PRO A 7 -19.91 -48.46 40.96
CA PRO A 7 -19.41 -48.35 39.57
C PRO A 7 -20.37 -48.91 38.46
N ILE A 8 -19.76 -49.38 37.34
CA ILE A 8 -20.24 -50.22 36.21
C ILE A 8 -20.74 -49.45 34.96
N ASP A 9 -20.27 -49.67 33.71
CA ASP A 9 -19.04 -50.31 33.11
C ASP A 9 -18.87 -49.73 31.66
N ASP A 10 -17.69 -49.56 31.04
CA ASP A 10 -16.70 -50.48 30.39
C ASP A 10 -17.12 -50.96 28.96
N ALA A 11 -16.28 -51.12 27.92
CA ALA A 11 -14.82 -51.07 27.77
C ALA A 11 -14.37 -50.59 26.35
N SER A 12 -13.06 -50.62 26.04
CA SER A 12 -12.45 -50.08 24.79
C SER A 12 -11.25 -50.92 24.27
N PHE A 13 -10.49 -50.41 23.27
CA PHE A 13 -9.21 -50.93 22.68
C PHE A 13 -9.29 -52.07 21.63
N LEU A 14 -8.28 -52.34 20.76
CA LEU A 14 -7.36 -51.54 19.89
C LEU A 14 -6.47 -52.52 19.04
N LEU A 15 -5.66 -52.00 18.10
CA LEU A 15 -4.46 -52.57 17.44
C LEU A 15 -4.56 -53.43 16.13
N ARG A 16 -3.46 -53.34 15.36
CA ARG A 16 -3.10 -54.04 14.08
C ARG A 16 -2.11 -55.21 14.40
N PRO A 17 -1.27 -55.75 13.47
CA PRO A 17 -1.31 -55.97 12.00
C PRO A 17 -0.97 -57.45 11.61
N HIS A 18 -0.87 -57.80 10.30
CA HIS A 18 0.29 -58.52 9.69
C HIS A 18 0.09 -58.91 8.20
N GLU A 19 1.21 -59.06 7.46
CA GLU A 19 1.33 -59.60 6.09
C GLU A 19 1.45 -61.14 6.07
N VAL A 20 1.08 -61.81 4.95
CA VAL A 20 1.77 -63.02 4.40
C VAL A 20 1.64 -63.05 2.85
N LYS A 21 2.58 -63.70 2.16
CA LYS A 21 2.83 -63.72 0.71
C LYS A 21 2.21 -64.90 -0.06
N SER A 22 2.10 -64.71 -1.38
CA SER A 22 2.39 -65.66 -2.50
C SER A 22 1.70 -67.03 -2.61
N ALA A 23 1.19 -67.34 -3.82
CA ALA A 23 1.68 -68.45 -4.65
C ALA A 23 1.16 -68.36 -6.11
N SER A 24 1.90 -68.95 -7.05
CA SER A 24 1.62 -69.01 -8.50
C SER A 24 1.52 -70.44 -9.00
N SER A 25 0.74 -70.71 -10.04
CA SER A 25 0.96 -71.89 -10.91
C SER A 25 0.43 -71.67 -12.33
N ALA A 26 1.20 -72.10 -13.33
CA ALA A 26 0.90 -71.96 -14.76
C ALA A 26 0.22 -73.20 -15.35
N GLY A 27 -0.34 -73.08 -16.57
CA GLY A 27 -0.90 -74.20 -17.34
C GLY A 27 -1.07 -73.84 -18.83
N SER A 28 -0.51 -74.67 -19.72
CA SER A 28 -0.33 -74.40 -21.15
C SER A 28 -1.33 -75.12 -22.07
N SER A 29 -1.86 -74.42 -23.10
CA SER A 29 -1.85 -74.78 -24.55
C SER A 29 -2.49 -76.13 -25.03
N LEU A 30 -3.05 -76.37 -26.24
CA LEU A 30 -2.86 -75.84 -27.62
C LEU A 30 -3.97 -76.40 -28.59
N ARG A 31 -4.39 -75.63 -29.64
CA ARG A 31 -4.99 -76.06 -30.97
C ARG A 31 -6.34 -76.86 -31.01
N HIS A 32 -7.16 -76.92 -32.09
CA HIS A 32 -7.10 -76.48 -33.52
C HIS A 32 -8.52 -76.26 -34.19
N HIS A 33 -8.60 -75.40 -35.22
CA HIS A 33 -9.49 -75.39 -36.44
C HIS A 33 -11.04 -75.10 -36.47
N HIS A 34 -11.40 -73.89 -36.99
CA HIS A 34 -12.25 -73.54 -38.19
C HIS A 34 -13.60 -74.23 -38.57
N PRO A 35 -14.50 -73.59 -39.40
CA PRO A 35 -14.92 -72.17 -39.52
C PRO A 35 -16.45 -72.00 -39.87
N LYS A 36 -16.86 -70.80 -40.37
CA LYS A 36 -18.20 -70.32 -40.84
C LYS A 36 -19.07 -69.67 -39.74
N GLY A 37 -19.80 -68.57 -39.94
CA GLY A 37 -19.96 -67.70 -41.12
C GLY A 37 -20.76 -66.40 -40.77
N SER A 38 -20.76 -65.41 -41.66
CA SER A 38 -21.23 -64.03 -41.43
C SER A 38 -22.68 -63.85 -40.93
N ILE A 39 -22.88 -62.92 -39.98
CA ILE A 39 -23.85 -61.80 -39.96
C ILE A 39 -23.47 -60.89 -38.77
N HIS A 40 -22.73 -59.79 -39.01
CA HIS A 40 -22.61 -58.62 -38.11
C HIS A 40 -21.68 -57.56 -38.76
N PHE A 41 -22.22 -56.65 -39.57
CA PHE A 41 -21.43 -55.52 -40.11
C PHE A 41 -22.15 -54.15 -40.09
N TRP A 42 -23.38 -54.07 -39.55
CA TRP A 42 -24.20 -52.84 -39.59
C TRP A 42 -24.76 -52.40 -38.22
N ARG A 43 -24.03 -52.65 -37.13
CA ARG A 43 -24.41 -52.12 -35.79
C ARG A 43 -23.31 -51.37 -35.02
N SER A 44 -22.04 -51.43 -35.43
CA SER A 44 -20.94 -50.81 -34.66
C SER A 44 -20.59 -49.36 -35.01
N CYS A 45 -21.13 -48.77 -36.09
CA CYS A 45 -20.78 -47.39 -36.50
C CYS A 45 -21.58 -46.27 -35.81
N LEU A 46 -22.73 -46.55 -35.19
CA LEU A 46 -23.53 -45.51 -34.50
C LEU A 46 -23.17 -45.34 -33.02
N SER A 47 -22.53 -46.32 -32.38
CA SER A 47 -22.28 -46.27 -30.93
C SER A 47 -21.08 -45.42 -30.51
N CYS A 48 -20.16 -45.10 -31.44
CA CYS A 48 -18.91 -44.39 -31.13
C CYS A 48 -18.86 -42.95 -31.65
N THR A 49 -19.78 -42.55 -32.54
CA THR A 49 -19.81 -41.21 -33.15
C THR A 49 -20.57 -40.21 -32.29
N LEU A 50 -21.70 -40.60 -31.70
CA LEU A 50 -22.52 -39.74 -30.83
C LEU A 50 -21.78 -39.12 -29.62
N PRO A 51 -20.97 -39.87 -28.82
CA PRO A 51 -20.28 -39.29 -27.67
C PRO A 51 -19.20 -38.28 -28.07
N LEU A 52 -18.48 -38.56 -29.18
CA LEU A 52 -17.45 -37.70 -29.73
C LEU A 52 -18.03 -36.39 -30.28
N VAL A 53 -19.12 -36.47 -31.05
CA VAL A 53 -19.83 -35.29 -31.55
C VAL A 53 -20.41 -34.47 -30.40
N ALA A 54 -21.01 -35.11 -29.39
CA ALA A 54 -21.52 -34.41 -28.20
C ALA A 54 -20.39 -33.70 -27.42
N GLY A 55 -19.24 -34.36 -27.22
CA GLY A 55 -18.08 -33.75 -26.56
C GLY A 55 -17.52 -32.55 -27.32
N VAL A 56 -17.39 -32.65 -28.65
CA VAL A 56 -16.97 -31.52 -29.51
C VAL A 56 -17.98 -30.38 -29.48
N VAL A 57 -19.29 -30.67 -29.55
CA VAL A 57 -20.35 -29.64 -29.46
C VAL A 57 -20.36 -28.97 -28.09
N ILE A 58 -20.22 -29.70 -26.99
CA ILE A 58 -20.14 -29.12 -25.64
C ILE A 58 -18.88 -28.25 -25.50
N THR A 59 -17.73 -28.71 -26.01
CA THR A 59 -16.48 -27.94 -25.95
C THR A 59 -16.56 -26.68 -26.82
N ALA A 60 -17.14 -26.79 -28.02
CA ALA A 60 -17.42 -25.65 -28.89
C ALA A 60 -18.43 -24.68 -28.27
N MET A 61 -19.49 -25.17 -27.62
CA MET A 61 -20.46 -24.34 -26.87
C MET A 61 -19.79 -23.63 -25.69
N ILE A 62 -18.89 -24.28 -24.95
CA ILE A 62 -18.11 -23.66 -23.88
C ILE A 62 -17.17 -22.60 -24.45
N ILE A 63 -16.44 -22.87 -25.53
CA ILE A 63 -15.56 -21.91 -26.20
C ILE A 63 -16.36 -20.72 -26.75
N ILE A 64 -17.53 -20.96 -27.35
CA ILE A 64 -18.43 -19.91 -27.83
C ILE A 64 -18.99 -19.12 -26.63
N PHE A 65 -19.37 -19.75 -25.52
CA PHE A 65 -19.86 -19.05 -24.34
C PHE A 65 -18.77 -18.24 -23.62
N LEU A 66 -17.51 -18.68 -23.70
CA LEU A 66 -16.34 -17.95 -23.19
C LEU A 66 -15.90 -16.81 -24.14
N THR A 67 -16.03 -16.97 -25.46
CA THR A 67 -15.65 -15.94 -26.46
C THR A 67 -16.77 -14.96 -26.82
N ALA A 68 -18.03 -15.33 -26.66
CA ALA A 68 -19.20 -14.47 -26.89
C ALA A 68 -19.57 -13.60 -25.67
N ARG A 69 -18.95 -13.83 -24.50
CA ARG A 69 -18.91 -12.84 -23.43
C ARG A 69 -18.12 -11.64 -23.94
N LYS A 70 -18.84 -10.59 -24.36
CA LYS A 70 -18.26 -9.23 -24.41
C LYS A 70 -17.53 -9.01 -23.08
N PRO A 71 -16.28 -8.51 -23.08
CA PRO A 71 -15.64 -8.17 -21.83
C PRO A 71 -16.54 -7.18 -21.07
N PRO A 72 -16.68 -7.31 -19.74
CA PRO A 72 -17.51 -6.40 -18.98
C PRO A 72 -17.05 -4.96 -19.25
N GLU A 73 -18.01 -4.09 -19.55
CA GLU A 73 -17.73 -2.68 -19.80
C GLU A 73 -17.04 -2.08 -18.57
N ALA A 74 -15.98 -1.31 -18.80
CA ALA A 74 -15.19 -0.75 -17.71
C ALA A 74 -16.11 0.13 -16.83
N PRO A 75 -16.12 -0.06 -15.50
CA PRO A 75 -16.99 0.72 -14.63
C PRO A 75 -16.66 2.21 -14.78
N ARG A 76 -17.67 3.08 -14.93
CA ARG A 76 -17.46 4.50 -15.20
C ARG A 76 -16.93 5.25 -13.96
N PHE A 77 -15.93 6.12 -14.15
CA PHE A 77 -15.50 7.06 -13.10
C PHE A 77 -16.61 8.08 -12.80
N TYR A 78 -16.95 8.27 -11.53
CA TYR A 78 -17.95 9.26 -11.12
C TYR A 78 -17.29 10.61 -10.83
N GLN A 79 -17.75 11.63 -11.55
CA GLN A 79 -17.38 13.03 -11.36
C GLN A 79 -18.60 13.83 -10.86
N LEU A 80 -18.36 14.81 -9.98
CA LEU A 80 -19.39 15.80 -9.63
C LEU A 80 -19.83 16.58 -10.88
N PRO A 81 -21.10 17.02 -10.98
CA PRO A 81 -21.62 17.78 -12.12
C PRO A 81 -20.74 18.97 -12.53
N ILE A 82 -20.12 19.66 -11.55
CA ILE A 82 -19.25 20.82 -11.78
C ILE A 82 -17.99 20.49 -12.60
N ALA A 83 -17.58 19.22 -12.69
CA ALA A 83 -16.40 18.76 -13.41
C ALA A 83 -16.71 17.85 -14.62
N GLN A 84 -17.99 17.59 -14.94
CA GLN A 84 -18.37 16.63 -16.00
C GLN A 84 -18.00 17.06 -17.44
N ASN A 85 -17.69 18.34 -17.64
CA ASN A 85 -17.28 18.90 -18.93
C ASN A 85 -15.75 19.04 -19.06
N ILE A 86 -14.98 18.48 -18.13
CA ILE A 86 -13.51 18.56 -18.12
C ILE A 86 -12.94 17.35 -18.86
N ASP A 87 -12.19 17.61 -19.94
CA ASP A 87 -11.40 16.58 -20.61
C ASP A 87 -10.12 16.35 -19.81
N CYS A 88 -10.20 15.41 -18.86
CA CYS A 88 -9.06 15.01 -18.06
C CYS A 88 -7.96 14.34 -18.89
N GLY A 89 -8.25 13.84 -20.11
CA GLY A 89 -7.26 13.23 -20.99
C GLY A 89 -6.24 14.26 -21.50
N LEU A 90 -6.73 15.42 -21.94
CA LEU A 90 -5.88 16.54 -22.38
C LEU A 90 -4.95 17.08 -21.29
N LEU A 91 -5.28 16.91 -20.01
CA LEU A 91 -4.43 17.38 -18.90
C LEU A 91 -3.21 16.48 -18.62
N PHE A 92 -3.10 15.33 -19.31
CA PHE A 92 -1.94 14.43 -19.24
C PHE A 92 -1.18 14.32 -20.57
N ASP A 93 -1.41 15.26 -21.48
CA ASP A 93 -0.78 15.36 -22.79
C ASP A 93 0.04 16.67 -22.91
N ASP A 94 1.08 16.70 -23.74
CA ASP A 94 1.97 17.86 -23.94
C ASP A 94 2.01 18.32 -25.41
N SER A 95 0.92 18.10 -26.14
CA SER A 95 0.63 18.81 -27.38
C SER A 95 0.38 20.31 -27.11
N PHE A 96 0.39 21.10 -28.18
CA PHE A 96 0.06 22.52 -28.08
C PHE A 96 -1.36 22.75 -27.56
N ASP A 97 -2.33 22.00 -28.08
CA ASP A 97 -3.74 22.15 -27.72
C ASP A 97 -4.01 21.73 -26.28
N ALA A 98 -3.38 20.64 -25.80
CA ALA A 98 -3.40 20.23 -24.40
C ALA A 98 -2.88 21.31 -23.45
N ARG A 99 -1.73 21.93 -23.76
CA ARG A 99 -1.18 23.04 -22.97
C ARG A 99 -2.09 24.29 -22.98
N VAL A 100 -2.71 24.60 -24.11
CA VAL A 100 -3.69 25.70 -24.21
C VAL A 100 -4.94 25.40 -23.38
N TYR A 101 -5.44 24.15 -23.43
CA TYR A 101 -6.58 23.71 -22.63
C TYR A 101 -6.30 23.81 -21.13
N ALA A 102 -5.19 23.24 -20.65
CA ALA A 102 -4.77 23.30 -19.26
C ALA A 102 -4.61 24.75 -18.76
N ARG A 103 -4.02 25.63 -19.59
CA ARG A 103 -3.87 27.06 -19.27
C ARG A 103 -5.21 27.81 -19.22
N ASN A 104 -6.15 27.52 -20.10
CA ASN A 104 -7.47 28.15 -20.08
C ASN A 104 -8.28 27.73 -18.85
N LEU A 105 -8.13 26.47 -18.43
CA LEU A 105 -8.76 25.93 -17.23
C LEU A 105 -8.11 26.45 -15.95
N SER A 106 -6.79 26.64 -15.91
CA SER A 106 -6.09 27.21 -14.74
C SER A 106 -6.39 28.69 -14.50
N LEU A 107 -6.86 29.42 -15.52
CA LEU A 107 -7.40 30.79 -15.38
C LEU A 107 -8.83 30.81 -14.81
N HIS A 108 -9.56 29.69 -14.89
CA HIS A 108 -10.97 29.56 -14.47
C HIS A 108 -11.14 28.30 -13.60
N LYS A 109 -10.35 28.21 -12.52
CA LYS A 109 -10.28 27.01 -11.69
C LYS A 109 -11.64 26.60 -11.15
N VAL A 110 -11.99 25.35 -11.40
CA VAL A 110 -13.15 24.71 -10.78
C VAL A 110 -12.78 24.40 -9.33
N THR A 111 -13.43 25.06 -8.39
CA THR A 111 -13.26 24.81 -6.95
C THR A 111 -14.46 24.06 -6.39
N TYR A 112 -14.23 23.32 -5.30
CA TYR A 112 -15.28 22.63 -4.57
C TYR A 112 -15.06 22.83 -3.07
N ALA A 113 -15.98 23.55 -2.41
CA ALA A 113 -16.07 23.56 -0.97
C ALA A 113 -16.70 22.24 -0.51
N ASP A 114 -15.93 21.40 0.16
CA ASP A 114 -16.37 20.10 0.65
C ASP A 114 -17.08 20.22 2.01
N ASP A 115 -18.05 21.13 2.06
CA ASP A 115 -18.86 21.48 3.22
C ASP A 115 -20.36 21.28 2.98
N ASP A 116 -20.75 20.73 1.81
CA ASP A 116 -22.14 20.39 1.48
C ASP A 116 -22.75 19.48 2.56
N LYS A 117 -23.66 20.05 3.35
CA LYS A 117 -24.35 19.37 4.45
C LYS A 117 -25.43 18.39 3.96
N SER A 118 -25.83 18.47 2.69
CA SER A 118 -26.81 17.57 2.06
C SER A 118 -26.21 16.28 1.51
N LEU A 119 -24.87 16.19 1.38
CA LEU A 119 -24.19 14.98 0.93
C LEU A 119 -24.52 13.76 1.83
N GLU A 120 -25.34 12.87 1.26
CA GLU A 120 -25.78 11.62 1.89
C GLU A 120 -24.66 10.58 1.95
N THR A 121 -24.52 9.93 3.11
CA THR A 121 -23.44 8.97 3.41
C THR A 121 -23.94 7.62 3.88
N SER A 122 -25.16 7.25 3.44
CA SER A 122 -25.60 5.85 3.50
C SER A 122 -24.74 4.97 2.57
N CYS A 123 -24.62 3.69 2.87
CA CYS A 123 -23.86 2.76 2.03
C CYS A 123 -24.41 2.65 0.60
N ALA A 124 -25.71 2.85 0.40
CA ALA A 124 -26.32 2.94 -0.92
C ALA A 124 -25.83 4.19 -1.67
N SER A 125 -25.83 5.36 -1.00
CA SER A 125 -25.36 6.63 -1.57
C SER A 125 -23.87 6.61 -1.91
N ILE A 126 -23.03 6.04 -1.04
CA ILE A 126 -21.59 5.88 -1.27
C ILE A 126 -21.36 4.95 -2.48
N ARG A 127 -22.04 3.79 -2.54
CA ARG A 127 -21.91 2.84 -3.66
C ARG A 127 -22.53 3.33 -4.97
N GLN A 128 -23.42 4.32 -4.95
CA GLN A 128 -23.89 5.01 -6.15
C GLN A 128 -22.85 5.98 -6.73
N ARG A 129 -21.94 6.50 -5.89
CA ARG A 129 -20.87 7.44 -6.30
C ARG A 129 -19.54 6.77 -6.61
N GLY A 130 -19.48 5.43 -6.64
CA GLY A 130 -18.25 4.73 -6.97
C GLY A 130 -18.39 3.24 -7.19
N TYR A 131 -17.54 2.71 -8.07
CA TYR A 131 -17.32 1.27 -8.20
C TYR A 131 -16.37 0.78 -7.10
N PHE A 132 -16.82 -0.17 -6.30
CA PHE A 132 -16.06 -0.83 -5.25
C PHE A 132 -16.01 -2.33 -5.54
N PRO A 133 -14.90 -2.87 -6.09
CA PRO A 133 -14.82 -4.27 -6.47
C PRO A 133 -15.00 -5.22 -5.27
N LEU A 134 -15.77 -6.30 -5.47
CA LEU A 134 -16.00 -7.32 -4.43
C LEU A 134 -14.88 -8.35 -4.34
N GLU A 135 -14.12 -8.53 -5.43
CA GLU A 135 -12.98 -9.44 -5.54
C GLU A 135 -11.72 -8.68 -6.00
N ALA A 136 -10.53 -9.24 -5.75
CA ALA A 136 -9.28 -8.66 -6.21
C ALA A 136 -9.20 -8.68 -7.76
N LEU A 137 -8.65 -7.62 -8.36
CA LEU A 137 -8.57 -7.50 -9.82
C LEU A 137 -7.52 -8.44 -10.47
N SER A 138 -6.67 -9.08 -9.66
CA SER A 138 -5.74 -10.12 -10.06
C SER A 138 -5.29 -10.96 -8.86
N GLN A 139 -4.79 -12.17 -9.11
CA GLN A 139 -4.22 -13.04 -8.06
C GLN A 139 -2.98 -12.40 -7.40
N GLU A 140 -2.12 -11.73 -8.18
CA GLU A 140 -0.95 -11.02 -7.66
C GLU A 140 -1.35 -9.93 -6.65
N GLU A 141 -2.46 -9.22 -6.89
CA GLU A 141 -3.00 -8.24 -5.96
C GLU A 141 -3.70 -8.89 -4.76
N ALA A 142 -4.31 -10.08 -4.90
CA ALA A 142 -4.91 -10.83 -3.81
C ALA A 142 -3.87 -11.31 -2.79
N ASP A 143 -2.74 -11.84 -3.29
CA ASP A 143 -1.66 -12.41 -2.47
C ASP A 143 -0.77 -11.35 -1.79
N PHE A 144 -0.93 -10.08 -2.15
CA PHE A 144 -0.16 -8.96 -1.62
C PHE A 144 -1.05 -7.82 -1.07
N PRO A 145 -1.77 -8.03 0.05
CA PRO A 145 -2.59 -6.97 0.64
C PRO A 145 -1.74 -5.80 1.17
N ILE A 146 -2.20 -4.58 0.89
CA ILE A 146 -1.57 -3.32 1.33
C ILE A 146 -2.49 -2.62 2.31
N ALA A 147 -1.89 -2.04 3.35
CA ALA A 147 -2.59 -1.20 4.33
C ALA A 147 -2.33 0.29 4.07
N PHE A 148 -3.29 1.13 4.42
CA PHE A 148 -3.20 2.58 4.34
C PHE A 148 -3.64 3.16 5.69
N ALA A 149 -2.88 4.09 6.25
CA ALA A 149 -3.18 4.73 7.52
C ALA A 149 -3.15 6.26 7.35
N ARG A 150 -4.33 6.87 7.24
CA ARG A 150 -4.50 8.30 6.96
C ARG A 150 -5.01 9.06 8.18
N ILE A 151 -4.35 10.15 8.52
CA ILE A 151 -4.86 11.11 9.52
C ILE A 151 -5.68 12.18 8.78
N VAL A 152 -6.93 12.38 9.19
CA VAL A 152 -7.91 13.21 8.47
C VAL A 152 -8.69 14.14 9.41
N TYR A 153 -9.08 15.30 8.88
CA TYR A 153 -9.75 16.37 9.65
C TYR A 153 -10.78 17.19 8.86
N LYS A 154 -10.75 17.15 7.51
CA LYS A 154 -11.73 17.83 6.64
C LYS A 154 -11.83 17.17 5.25
N ASP A 155 -12.70 17.71 4.41
CA ASP A 155 -12.90 17.31 3.01
C ASP A 155 -13.38 15.85 2.85
N TYR A 156 -14.59 15.54 3.32
CA TYR A 156 -15.10 14.17 3.31
C TYR A 156 -15.33 13.61 1.90
N TYR A 157 -15.95 14.36 0.99
CA TYR A 157 -16.22 13.88 -0.36
C TYR A 157 -14.91 13.59 -1.11
N PHE A 158 -13.88 14.40 -0.92
CA PHE A 158 -12.53 14.12 -1.42
C PHE A 158 -11.99 12.79 -0.87
N LEU A 159 -12.09 12.55 0.44
CA LEU A 159 -11.63 11.30 1.05
C LEU A 159 -12.42 10.08 0.54
N GLU A 160 -13.73 10.22 0.31
CA GLU A 160 -14.58 9.18 -0.31
C GLU A 160 -14.18 8.92 -1.78
N ALA A 161 -14.01 9.99 -2.57
CA ALA A 161 -13.60 9.91 -3.97
C ALA A 161 -12.19 9.30 -4.13
N GLN A 162 -11.30 9.56 -3.16
CA GLN A 162 -9.99 8.94 -3.10
C GLN A 162 -10.05 7.48 -2.65
N LEU A 163 -10.83 7.15 -1.61
CA LEU A 163 -11.07 5.75 -1.20
C LEU A 163 -11.57 4.91 -2.38
N ARG A 164 -12.52 5.42 -3.17
CA ARG A 164 -13.04 4.77 -4.39
C ARG A 164 -11.95 4.41 -5.42
N VAL A 165 -10.89 5.22 -5.54
CA VAL A 165 -9.74 4.94 -6.45
C VAL A 165 -8.66 4.09 -5.75
N GLU A 166 -8.64 4.10 -4.41
CA GLU A 166 -7.74 3.31 -3.57
C GLU A 166 -8.25 1.88 -3.30
N TYR A 167 -9.56 1.67 -3.36
CA TYR A 167 -10.23 0.48 -2.87
C TYR A 167 -9.87 -0.78 -3.64
N ALA A 168 -9.35 -1.76 -2.91
CA ALA A 168 -9.35 -3.17 -3.29
C ALA A 168 -9.81 -3.97 -2.06
N PRO A 169 -10.65 -5.01 -2.22
CA PRO A 169 -11.32 -5.68 -1.09
C PRO A 169 -10.34 -6.38 -0.13
N GLN A 170 -9.17 -6.79 -0.62
CA GLN A 170 -8.10 -7.39 0.19
C GLN A 170 -7.28 -6.35 0.97
N ASN A 171 -7.20 -5.10 0.49
CA ASN A 171 -6.45 -4.03 1.15
C ASN A 171 -7.16 -3.51 2.40
N LEU A 172 -6.44 -2.81 3.27
CA LEU A 172 -6.98 -2.26 4.53
C LEU A 172 -6.85 -0.74 4.58
N PHE A 173 -7.92 -0.04 4.96
CA PHE A 173 -7.96 1.42 4.99
C PHE A 173 -8.28 1.92 6.39
N CYS A 174 -7.32 2.54 7.07
CA CYS A 174 -7.48 3.05 8.42
C CYS A 174 -7.46 4.58 8.43
N TYR A 175 -8.50 5.20 9.00
CA TYR A 175 -8.64 6.65 9.12
C TYR A 175 -8.64 7.05 10.60
N VAL A 176 -7.68 7.88 11.01
CA VAL A 176 -7.70 8.52 12.34
C VAL A 176 -8.29 9.91 12.20
N LEU A 177 -9.24 10.23 13.07
CA LEU A 177 -9.88 11.53 13.13
C LEU A 177 -9.09 12.44 14.08
N ASP A 178 -8.77 13.65 13.63
CA ASP A 178 -8.35 14.73 14.54
C ASP A 178 -9.50 15.03 15.52
N ALA A 179 -9.20 15.06 16.81
CA ALA A 179 -10.18 15.39 17.85
C ALA A 179 -10.82 16.78 17.64
N LYS A 180 -10.16 17.69 16.91
CA LYS A 180 -10.69 19.02 16.57
C LYS A 180 -11.56 19.07 15.31
N ALA A 181 -11.68 17.97 14.56
CA ALA A 181 -12.45 17.92 13.33
C ALA A 181 -13.96 18.11 13.59
N ASP A 182 -14.68 18.63 12.59
CA ASP A 182 -16.13 18.86 12.70
C ASP A 182 -16.92 17.56 12.96
N SER A 183 -18.00 17.68 13.72
CA SER A 183 -18.86 16.56 14.12
C SER A 183 -19.55 15.86 12.95
N LEU A 184 -20.00 16.60 11.92
CA LEU A 184 -20.60 16.02 10.71
C LEU A 184 -19.52 15.33 9.88
N PHE A 185 -18.34 15.94 9.73
CA PHE A 185 -17.18 15.29 9.10
C PHE A 185 -16.84 13.95 9.77
N LYS A 186 -16.66 13.94 11.10
CA LYS A 186 -16.36 12.72 11.88
C LYS A 186 -17.43 11.64 11.70
N LYS A 187 -18.72 12.03 11.72
CA LYS A 187 -19.84 11.11 11.46
C LYS A 187 -19.76 10.49 10.07
N ARG A 188 -19.50 11.30 9.03
CA ARG A 188 -19.39 10.83 7.64
C ARG A 188 -18.22 9.85 7.45
N VAL A 189 -17.05 10.13 8.03
CA VAL A 189 -15.92 9.18 7.99
C VAL A 189 -16.25 7.88 8.73
N ARG A 190 -16.89 7.93 9.91
CA ARG A 190 -17.35 6.72 10.62
C ARG A 190 -18.34 5.90 9.80
N ASN A 191 -19.19 6.53 8.97
CA ASN A 191 -20.10 5.79 8.07
C ASN A 191 -19.35 4.93 7.05
N LEU A 192 -18.14 5.30 6.59
CA LEU A 192 -17.35 4.46 5.69
C LEU A 192 -17.06 3.07 6.29
N GLN A 193 -16.72 3.00 7.58
CA GLN A 193 -16.51 1.73 8.29
C GLN A 193 -17.77 0.86 8.31
N THR A 194 -18.96 1.45 8.33
CA THR A 194 -20.23 0.69 8.29
C THR A 194 -20.54 0.09 6.92
N CYS A 195 -19.84 0.52 5.87
CA CYS A 195 -20.12 0.13 4.48
C CYS A 195 -19.09 -0.83 3.86
N PHE A 196 -17.94 -0.99 4.53
CA PHE A 196 -16.78 -1.73 4.03
C PHE A 196 -16.04 -2.42 5.19
N ASP A 197 -16.04 -3.75 5.23
CA ASP A 197 -15.40 -4.55 6.30
C ASP A 197 -13.89 -4.29 6.42
N ASN A 198 -13.26 -3.79 5.36
CA ASN A 198 -11.84 -3.48 5.27
C ASN A 198 -11.47 -2.01 5.57
N VAL A 199 -12.47 -1.16 5.86
CA VAL A 199 -12.28 0.19 6.41
C VAL A 199 -12.28 0.14 7.95
N ILE A 200 -11.41 0.92 8.58
CA ILE A 200 -11.23 1.00 10.03
C ILE A 200 -11.18 2.47 10.45
N VAL A 201 -11.94 2.83 11.48
CA VAL A 201 -11.90 4.15 12.14
C VAL A 201 -11.73 3.91 13.63
N PRO A 202 -10.52 4.05 14.20
CA PRO A 202 -10.30 3.92 15.64
C PRO A 202 -11.06 4.99 16.43
N GLU A 203 -11.54 4.65 17.64
CA GLU A 203 -12.26 5.59 18.51
C GLU A 203 -11.36 6.55 19.29
N GLU A 204 -10.06 6.26 19.41
CA GLU A 204 -9.08 7.17 20.01
C GLU A 204 -8.74 8.29 19.01
N GLU A 205 -9.30 9.48 19.29
CA GLU A 205 -9.05 10.73 18.58
C GLU A 205 -8.08 11.59 19.40
N LEU A 206 -7.07 12.17 18.74
CA LEU A 206 -6.11 13.08 19.38
C LEU A 206 -6.15 14.44 18.68
N GLU A 207 -5.86 15.52 19.42
CA GLU A 207 -5.72 16.84 18.79
C GLU A 207 -4.44 16.86 17.96
N VAL A 208 -4.56 16.88 16.64
CA VAL A 208 -3.41 16.83 15.72
C VAL A 208 -3.00 18.24 15.33
N HIS A 209 -1.73 18.60 15.49
CA HIS A 209 -1.27 19.96 15.20
C HIS A 209 -0.46 20.03 13.91
N SER A 210 -0.58 21.17 13.23
CA SER A 210 0.12 21.46 11.97
C SER A 210 1.65 21.56 12.10
N GLU A 211 2.10 21.59 13.34
CA GLU A 211 3.46 21.61 13.84
C GLU A 211 4.02 20.19 14.09
N GLY A 212 3.17 19.16 13.96
CA GLY A 212 3.53 17.74 14.05
C GLY A 212 3.04 17.02 15.31
N HIS A 213 2.56 17.74 16.33
CA HIS A 213 2.15 17.09 17.59
C HIS A 213 1.02 16.08 17.40
N ASN A 214 1.13 14.94 18.10
CA ASN A 214 0.22 13.79 18.09
C ASN A 214 0.09 13.02 16.76
N MET A 215 0.81 13.44 15.70
CA MET A 215 0.83 12.74 14.41
C MET A 215 1.34 11.30 14.54
N THR A 216 2.51 11.12 15.17
CA THR A 216 3.11 9.80 15.37
C THR A 216 2.20 8.88 16.18
N GLN A 217 1.64 9.40 17.29
CA GLN A 217 0.73 8.63 18.13
C GLN A 217 -0.54 8.22 17.39
N SER A 218 -1.09 9.11 16.55
CA SER A 218 -2.24 8.84 15.70
C SER A 218 -1.94 7.72 14.68
N HIS A 219 -0.82 7.79 13.95
CA HIS A 219 -0.44 6.69 13.05
C HIS A 219 -0.22 5.37 13.80
N LEU A 220 0.44 5.38 14.96
CA LEU A 220 0.60 4.18 15.80
C LEU A 220 -0.75 3.58 16.23
N ASN A 221 -1.76 4.40 16.54
CA ASN A 221 -3.11 3.92 16.82
C ASN A 221 -3.71 3.15 15.62
N CYS A 222 -3.62 3.70 14.41
CA CYS A 222 -4.05 2.96 13.20
C CYS A 222 -3.27 1.66 13.01
N LEU A 223 -1.95 1.67 13.19
CA LEU A 223 -1.11 0.47 13.05
C LEU A 223 -1.50 -0.63 14.05
N LYS A 224 -1.79 -0.28 15.31
CA LYS A 224 -2.31 -1.20 16.34
C LYS A 224 -3.60 -1.92 15.89
N HIS A 225 -4.46 -1.26 15.13
CA HIS A 225 -5.66 -1.89 14.56
C HIS A 225 -5.35 -2.71 13.30
N LEU A 226 -4.54 -2.17 12.38
CA LEU A 226 -4.16 -2.83 11.12
C LEU A 226 -3.43 -4.16 11.36
N ARG A 227 -2.55 -4.25 12.36
CA ARG A 227 -1.80 -5.48 12.69
C ARG A 227 -2.68 -6.72 12.95
N LYS A 228 -3.97 -6.53 13.29
CA LYS A 228 -4.95 -7.60 13.55
C LYS A 228 -5.37 -8.36 12.28
N ARG A 229 -5.01 -7.89 11.08
CA ARG A 229 -5.26 -8.56 9.80
C ARG A 229 -3.97 -8.70 8.98
N SER A 230 -4.00 -9.53 7.95
CA SER A 230 -2.85 -9.82 7.08
C SER A 230 -2.62 -8.72 6.04
N TRP A 231 -1.39 -8.23 5.94
CA TRP A 231 -0.92 -7.27 4.94
C TRP A 231 0.62 -7.30 4.87
N LYS A 232 1.19 -6.73 3.81
CA LYS A 232 2.65 -6.79 3.51
C LYS A 232 3.36 -5.47 3.74
N TYR A 233 2.73 -4.36 3.34
CA TYR A 233 3.21 -3.00 3.55
C TYR A 233 2.07 -2.11 4.04
N VAL A 234 2.41 -1.07 4.79
CA VAL A 234 1.51 0.02 5.16
C VAL A 234 2.06 1.35 4.66
N ILE A 235 1.20 2.20 4.09
CA ILE A 235 1.51 3.57 3.72
C ILE A 235 0.89 4.53 4.73
N LEU A 236 1.72 5.36 5.37
CA LEU A 236 1.27 6.43 6.26
C LEU A 236 0.94 7.68 5.43
N LEU A 237 -0.21 8.30 5.70
CA LEU A 237 -0.77 9.40 4.92
C LEU A 237 -1.39 10.50 5.80
N GLN A 238 -1.53 11.69 5.23
CA GLN A 238 -2.26 12.85 5.76
C GLN A 238 -3.47 13.15 4.86
N ASN A 239 -4.32 14.10 5.28
CA ASN A 239 -5.57 14.45 4.62
C ASN A 239 -5.40 14.61 3.09
N ASN A 240 -4.53 15.52 2.66
CA ASN A 240 -4.43 15.99 1.26
C ASN A 240 -3.34 15.30 0.41
N ASP A 241 -2.97 14.06 0.75
CA ASP A 241 -2.08 13.23 -0.08
C ASP A 241 -2.86 12.52 -1.19
N VAL A 242 -2.59 12.82 -2.46
CA VAL A 242 -3.31 12.24 -3.62
C VAL A 242 -2.47 11.19 -4.34
N ARG A 243 -3.11 10.08 -4.74
CA ARG A 243 -2.46 8.89 -5.31
C ARG A 243 -2.04 9.10 -6.77
N LEU A 244 -0.84 8.63 -7.13
CA LEU A 244 -0.28 8.64 -8.49
C LEU A 244 -0.16 7.24 -9.13
N ARG A 245 -0.47 6.17 -8.37
CA ARG A 245 -0.21 4.78 -8.76
C ARG A 245 -1.42 3.87 -8.57
N THR A 246 -1.62 2.92 -9.47
CA THR A 246 -2.68 1.90 -9.34
C THR A 246 -2.31 0.85 -8.28
N ASN A 247 -3.26 0.02 -7.85
CA ASN A 247 -2.97 -1.02 -6.86
C ASN A 247 -1.97 -2.07 -7.37
N ALA A 248 -2.12 -2.54 -8.60
CA ALA A 248 -1.15 -3.43 -9.25
C ALA A 248 0.27 -2.82 -9.33
N GLU A 249 0.40 -1.51 -9.58
CA GLU A 249 1.69 -0.82 -9.57
C GLU A 249 2.32 -0.81 -8.16
N LEU A 250 1.54 -0.60 -7.09
CA LEU A 250 2.04 -0.68 -5.72
C LEU A 250 2.52 -2.09 -5.37
N VAL A 251 1.77 -3.11 -5.77
CA VAL A 251 2.13 -4.51 -5.50
C VAL A 251 3.46 -4.85 -6.20
N LYS A 252 3.63 -4.48 -7.47
CA LYS A 252 4.90 -4.65 -8.20
C LYS A 252 6.06 -3.92 -7.52
N LEU A 253 5.84 -2.67 -7.13
CA LEU A 253 6.82 -1.81 -6.43
C LEU A 253 7.25 -2.41 -5.09
N PHE A 254 6.31 -2.76 -4.21
CA PHE A 254 6.62 -3.31 -2.89
C PHE A 254 7.18 -4.74 -2.94
N LYS A 255 6.82 -5.55 -3.94
CA LYS A 255 7.51 -6.82 -4.20
C LYS A 255 8.97 -6.59 -4.58
N ALA A 256 9.25 -5.58 -5.40
CA ALA A 256 10.61 -5.20 -5.81
C ALA A 256 11.45 -4.55 -4.67
N PHE A 257 10.82 -4.04 -3.61
CA PHE A 257 11.51 -3.60 -2.38
C PHE A 257 12.01 -4.76 -1.52
N HIS A 258 11.48 -5.98 -1.70
CA HIS A 258 11.91 -7.20 -1.00
C HIS A 258 11.99 -7.09 0.54
N GLY A 259 11.16 -6.25 1.17
CA GLY A 259 11.15 -6.02 2.62
C GLY A 259 11.79 -4.70 3.07
N ALA A 260 12.47 -3.97 2.18
CA ALA A 260 13.00 -2.63 2.48
C ALA A 260 11.87 -1.64 2.83
N ASN A 261 12.09 -0.80 3.85
CA ASN A 261 11.18 0.32 4.13
C ASN A 261 11.56 1.51 3.25
N ASP A 262 10.56 2.20 2.71
CA ASP A 262 10.75 3.42 1.92
C ASP A 262 10.44 4.64 2.80
N ILE A 263 11.49 5.02 3.53
CA ILE A 263 11.54 6.09 4.52
C ILE A 263 12.70 7.01 4.12
N SER A 264 12.42 8.27 3.78
CA SER A 264 13.48 9.25 3.49
C SER A 264 14.37 9.47 4.72
N ALA A 265 15.61 9.91 4.53
CA ALA A 265 16.53 10.13 5.65
C ALA A 265 17.45 11.34 5.42
N SER A 266 17.55 12.22 6.41
CA SER A 266 18.47 13.35 6.44
C SER A 266 18.86 13.73 7.87
N ILE A 267 19.92 14.51 8.02
CA ILE A 267 20.35 15.00 9.33
C ILE A 267 19.38 16.11 9.80
N PRO A 268 18.72 15.97 10.97
CA PRO A 268 17.82 16.99 11.51
C PRO A 268 18.59 18.26 11.92
N GLY A 269 17.98 19.43 11.70
CA GLY A 269 18.52 20.68 12.22
C GLY A 269 18.42 20.75 13.75
N ASN A 270 19.43 21.31 14.42
CA ASN A 270 19.56 21.31 15.89
C ASN A 270 18.36 21.90 16.68
N HIS A 271 17.49 22.68 16.04
CA HIS A 271 16.27 23.23 16.65
C HIS A 271 15.11 22.22 16.71
N THR A 272 15.10 21.19 15.84
CA THR A 272 13.97 20.25 15.68
C THR A 272 13.88 19.19 16.79
N TYR A 273 14.96 18.93 17.54
CA TYR A 273 14.97 17.94 18.62
C TYR A 273 15.81 18.37 19.83
N ALA A 274 15.77 17.57 20.91
CA ALA A 274 16.54 17.82 22.12
C ALA A 274 17.98 17.31 22.00
N VAL A 275 18.84 18.01 21.25
CA VAL A 275 20.25 17.61 20.96
C VAL A 275 21.05 17.22 22.22
N LYS A 276 20.86 17.94 23.33
CA LYS A 276 21.55 17.70 24.62
C LYS A 276 20.89 16.64 25.51
N ALA A 277 19.78 16.03 25.10
CA ALA A 277 19.14 14.97 25.87
C ALA A 277 19.94 13.66 25.77
N ASN A 278 19.76 12.77 26.76
CA ASN A 278 20.34 11.44 26.72
C ASN A 278 19.51 10.52 25.81
N TRP A 279 20.05 10.19 24.63
CA TRP A 279 19.40 9.32 23.63
C TRP A 279 19.83 7.84 23.70
N THR A 280 20.54 7.43 24.77
CA THR A 280 20.84 6.00 24.99
C THR A 280 19.55 5.18 25.09
N TYR A 281 19.59 3.93 24.58
CA TYR A 281 18.43 3.03 24.66
C TYR A 281 18.01 2.83 26.12
N ALA A 282 18.95 2.76 27.07
CA ALA A 282 18.69 2.72 28.51
C ALA A 282 17.94 3.95 29.06
N ALA A 283 18.31 5.17 28.66
CA ALA A 283 17.59 6.38 29.08
C ALA A 283 16.16 6.44 28.51
N LEU A 284 15.97 5.87 27.32
CA LEU A 284 14.67 5.73 26.66
C LEU A 284 13.88 4.51 27.13
N LYS A 285 14.50 3.50 27.76
CA LYS A 285 13.94 2.14 27.91
C LYS A 285 13.34 1.63 26.59
N LEU A 286 14.10 1.76 25.50
CA LEU A 286 13.62 1.60 24.13
C LEU A 286 13.16 0.17 23.82
N TYR A 287 13.92 -0.84 24.23
CA TYR A 287 13.50 -2.24 24.20
C TYR A 287 12.70 -2.60 25.44
N LYS A 288 11.70 -3.47 25.28
CA LYS A 288 10.94 -4.06 26.40
C LYS A 288 11.81 -4.96 27.27
N HIS A 289 12.73 -5.70 26.66
CA HIS A 289 13.72 -6.52 27.37
C HIS A 289 14.95 -5.67 27.72
N ASP A 290 15.15 -5.35 29.01
CA ASP A 290 16.14 -4.34 29.44
C ASP A 290 17.60 -4.69 29.11
N GLN A 291 17.90 -5.96 28.86
CA GLN A 291 19.21 -6.43 28.39
C GLN A 291 19.66 -5.71 27.10
N PHE A 292 18.76 -5.57 26.11
CA PHE A 292 19.07 -4.94 24.81
C PHE A 292 19.28 -3.43 24.94
N ASN A 293 18.71 -2.79 25.97
CA ASN A 293 18.96 -1.38 26.28
C ASN A 293 20.42 -1.11 26.76
N ARG A 294 21.16 -2.16 27.12
CA ARG A 294 22.49 -2.08 27.76
C ARG A 294 23.58 -2.86 27.03
N LEU A 295 23.26 -3.61 25.97
CA LEU A 295 24.26 -4.31 25.16
C LEU A 295 25.21 -3.28 24.54
N GLN A 296 26.46 -3.30 24.99
CA GLN A 296 27.47 -2.39 24.49
C GLN A 296 27.73 -2.63 23.00
N THR A 297 27.99 -1.54 22.27
CA THR A 297 28.49 -1.61 20.90
C THR A 297 29.91 -2.20 20.87
N SER A 298 30.43 -2.50 19.68
CA SER A 298 31.82 -2.98 19.50
C SER A 298 32.91 -2.01 20.02
N SER A 299 32.56 -0.77 20.37
CA SER A 299 33.46 0.20 21.01
C SER A 299 33.31 0.29 22.54
N GLY A 300 32.50 -0.58 23.16
CA GLY A 300 32.21 -0.57 24.61
C GLY A 300 31.22 0.52 25.05
N ALA A 301 30.69 1.32 24.12
CA ALA A 301 29.73 2.38 24.41
C ALA A 301 28.30 1.83 24.58
N LEU A 302 27.46 2.52 25.35
CA LEU A 302 26.03 2.22 25.40
C LEU A 302 25.36 2.56 24.05
N PRO A 303 24.42 1.72 23.59
CA PRO A 303 23.76 1.93 22.31
C PRO A 303 22.85 3.18 22.41
N THR A 304 22.89 4.02 21.38
CA THR A 304 22.36 5.38 21.39
C THR A 304 21.63 5.66 20.10
N LEU A 305 20.35 6.06 20.20
CA LEU A 305 19.60 6.52 19.04
C LEU A 305 20.18 7.84 18.56
N HIS A 306 20.47 7.90 17.26
CA HIS A 306 20.85 9.12 16.59
C HIS A 306 19.62 9.66 15.84
N VAL A 307 19.08 10.80 16.28
CA VAL A 307 17.84 11.34 15.68
C VAL A 307 18.04 11.63 14.20
N THR A 308 17.15 11.10 13.36
CA THR A 308 17.17 11.22 11.90
C THR A 308 15.85 11.83 11.43
N LYS A 309 15.93 12.81 10.53
CA LYS A 309 14.76 13.40 9.91
C LYS A 309 14.30 12.58 8.70
N SER A 310 13.00 12.44 8.57
CA SER A 310 12.32 11.89 7.40
C SER A 310 11.16 12.84 7.03
N LEU A 311 10.15 12.27 6.39
CA LEU A 311 8.85 12.86 6.12
C LEU A 311 7.80 12.01 6.85
N VAL A 312 6.61 12.57 7.08
CA VAL A 312 5.51 11.85 7.73
C VAL A 312 5.00 10.69 6.87
N GLN A 313 4.86 10.92 5.56
CA GLN A 313 4.40 9.91 4.62
C GLN A 313 5.52 8.92 4.31
N VAL A 314 5.34 7.67 4.72
CA VAL A 314 6.34 6.60 4.55
C VAL A 314 5.66 5.27 4.24
N SER A 315 6.36 4.38 3.53
CA SER A 315 5.92 3.02 3.30
C SER A 315 6.76 2.04 4.13
N ILE A 316 6.10 1.31 5.01
CA ILE A 316 6.74 0.49 6.05
C ILE A 316 6.36 -0.98 5.84
N SER A 317 7.33 -1.88 5.89
CA SER A 317 7.08 -3.32 5.84
C SER A 317 6.31 -3.81 7.07
N ARG A 318 5.56 -4.90 6.90
CA ARG A 318 4.83 -5.54 8.00
C ARG A 318 5.75 -5.90 9.17
N ASP A 319 6.88 -6.52 8.87
CA ASP A 319 7.85 -7.00 9.85
C ASP A 319 8.44 -5.84 10.68
N ALA A 320 8.66 -4.67 10.07
CA ALA A 320 9.14 -3.48 10.77
C ALA A 320 8.10 -2.93 11.75
N VAL A 321 6.82 -2.93 11.36
CA VAL A 321 5.73 -2.53 12.24
C VAL A 321 5.55 -3.54 13.38
N ASP A 322 5.57 -4.84 13.10
CA ASP A 322 5.48 -5.87 14.15
C ASP A 322 6.64 -5.73 15.14
N PHE A 323 7.90 -5.59 14.67
CA PHE A 323 9.06 -5.33 15.53
C PHE A 323 8.88 -4.12 16.45
N VAL A 324 8.38 -2.99 15.93
CA VAL A 324 8.13 -1.78 16.73
C VAL A 324 7.10 -2.02 17.84
N PHE A 325 6.07 -2.84 17.59
CA PHE A 325 5.06 -3.16 18.60
C PHE A 325 5.42 -4.35 19.51
N GLU A 326 6.33 -5.22 19.09
CA GLU A 326 6.66 -6.48 19.79
C GLU A 326 7.93 -6.34 20.63
N GLU A 327 8.99 -5.73 20.10
CA GLU A 327 10.29 -5.60 20.77
C GLU A 327 10.44 -4.28 21.54
N LEU A 328 9.79 -3.20 21.07
CA LEU A 328 10.03 -1.84 21.57
C LEU A 328 8.95 -1.30 22.52
N ASN A 329 9.36 -0.39 23.39
CA ASN A 329 8.51 0.53 24.12
C ASN A 329 8.80 1.96 23.62
N VAL A 330 7.96 2.44 22.71
CA VAL A 330 8.18 3.70 22.01
C VAL A 330 7.66 4.92 22.77
N ASP A 331 6.88 4.76 23.84
CA ASP A 331 6.22 5.84 24.56
C ASP A 331 7.18 6.95 25.03
N ARG A 332 8.37 6.55 25.51
CA ARG A 332 9.42 7.47 25.98
C ARG A 332 10.15 8.17 24.84
N LEU A 333 10.24 7.53 23.67
CA LEU A 333 10.79 8.12 22.46
C LEU A 333 9.81 9.16 21.90
N VAL A 334 8.53 8.78 21.70
CA VAL A 334 7.47 9.68 21.22
C VAL A 334 7.38 10.92 22.12
N ARG A 335 7.18 10.73 23.45
CA ARG A 335 7.14 11.86 24.40
C ARG A 335 8.40 12.73 24.45
N ARG A 336 9.55 12.26 23.96
CA ARG A 336 10.79 13.05 23.90
C ARG A 336 10.94 13.82 22.58
N LEU A 337 10.47 13.26 21.48
CA LEU A 337 10.39 13.95 20.19
C LEU A 337 9.36 15.09 20.25
N GLU A 338 8.20 14.83 20.87
CA GLU A 338 7.10 15.78 21.14
C GLU A 338 7.47 16.98 22.05
N GLN A 339 8.72 17.11 22.51
CA GLN A 339 9.18 18.22 23.37
C GLN A 339 9.59 19.50 22.62
N ARG A 340 9.56 19.48 21.28
CA ARG A 340 9.89 20.65 20.45
C ARG A 340 8.64 21.21 19.79
N HIS A 341 8.68 22.51 19.48
CA HIS A 341 7.52 23.21 18.94
C HIS A 341 7.12 22.75 17.54
N PHE A 342 8.06 22.34 16.67
CA PHE A 342 7.78 22.17 15.24
C PHE A 342 8.59 21.05 14.58
N GLY A 343 7.93 20.28 13.69
CA GLY A 343 8.53 19.22 12.88
C GLY A 343 8.86 17.95 13.65
N VAL A 344 8.11 17.67 14.73
CA VAL A 344 8.35 16.54 15.65
C VAL A 344 7.92 15.18 15.06
N ASP A 345 6.93 15.21 14.17
CA ASP A 345 6.38 14.10 13.40
C ASP A 345 7.34 13.56 12.34
N GLU A 346 8.16 14.44 11.78
CA GLU A 346 9.20 14.12 10.79
C GLU A 346 10.42 13.40 11.39
N LEU A 347 10.40 12.99 12.67
CA LEU A 347 11.58 12.41 13.35
C LEU A 347 11.44 10.93 13.71
N PHE A 348 10.24 10.42 13.99
CA PHE A 348 10.06 9.09 14.59
C PHE A 348 10.52 7.94 13.69
N TRP A 349 9.90 7.79 12.51
CA TRP A 349 10.20 6.70 11.58
C TRP A 349 11.60 6.83 10.97
N GLY A 350 12.05 8.05 10.70
CA GLY A 350 13.43 8.32 10.26
C GLY A 350 14.46 7.81 11.27
N THR A 351 14.29 8.14 12.55
CA THR A 351 15.20 7.74 13.63
C THR A 351 15.24 6.23 13.80
N LEU A 352 14.09 5.54 13.86
CA LEU A 352 14.08 4.08 13.99
C LEU A 352 14.62 3.38 12.72
N ASN A 353 14.34 3.90 11.53
CA ASN A 353 14.72 3.24 10.29
C ASN A 353 16.21 3.36 9.95
N ALA A 354 16.88 4.44 10.36
CA ALA A 354 18.29 4.64 10.06
C ALA A 354 19.25 4.05 11.12
N ASP A 355 18.74 3.64 12.28
CA ASP A 355 19.57 3.19 13.41
C ASP A 355 20.08 1.76 13.20
N ASP A 356 21.38 1.65 12.91
CA ASP A 356 22.05 0.37 12.64
C ASP A 356 22.04 -0.59 13.85
N GLY A 357 21.98 -0.06 15.09
CA GLY A 357 21.97 -0.86 16.31
C GLY A 357 20.61 -1.49 16.61
N LEU A 358 19.52 -0.79 16.26
CA LEU A 358 18.14 -1.27 16.39
C LEU A 358 17.86 -2.46 15.46
N GLN A 359 18.56 -2.52 14.32
CA GLN A 359 18.42 -3.54 13.28
C GLN A 359 16.98 -3.73 12.76
N LEU A 360 16.17 -2.67 12.76
CA LEU A 360 14.78 -2.67 12.28
C LEU A 360 14.64 -3.48 10.97
N PRO A 361 13.67 -4.40 10.85
CA PRO A 361 13.36 -5.06 9.58
C PRO A 361 13.15 -4.03 8.47
N GLY A 362 13.66 -4.29 7.27
CA GLY A 362 13.64 -3.30 6.18
C GLY A 362 14.48 -2.04 6.38
N GLY A 363 15.20 -1.91 7.50
CA GLY A 363 15.95 -0.73 7.91
C GLY A 363 17.08 -0.30 6.98
N PHE A 364 17.41 0.99 7.05
CA PHE A 364 18.52 1.66 6.39
C PHE A 364 19.67 1.96 7.38
N THR A 365 20.61 2.84 7.03
CA THR A 365 21.81 3.17 7.81
C THR A 365 22.13 4.67 7.83
N GLN A 366 22.65 5.16 8.95
CA GLN A 366 23.19 6.53 9.04
C GLN A 366 24.55 6.70 8.36
N LYS A 367 25.29 5.61 8.11
CA LYS A 367 26.56 5.63 7.36
C LYS A 367 26.44 6.43 6.04
N CYS A 368 25.28 6.34 5.39
CA CYS A 368 25.02 7.04 4.14
C CYS A 368 24.68 8.53 4.32
N LEU A 369 24.17 8.95 5.48
CA LEU A 369 23.82 10.35 5.76
C LEU A 369 25.05 11.25 5.95
N VAL A 370 26.20 10.66 6.29
CA VAL A 370 27.50 11.36 6.32
C VAL A 370 28.01 11.67 4.91
N LYS A 371 27.70 10.80 3.93
CA LYS A 371 28.15 10.93 2.53
C LYS A 371 27.13 11.64 1.63
N ARG A 372 25.85 11.64 1.99
CA ARG A 372 24.75 12.32 1.29
C ARG A 372 23.86 13.01 2.33
N SER A 373 23.64 14.32 2.19
CA SER A 373 22.84 15.10 3.12
C SER A 373 21.36 14.67 3.20
N LYS A 374 20.86 13.98 2.17
CA LYS A 374 19.49 13.49 2.06
C LYS A 374 19.43 12.19 1.25
N VAL A 375 18.52 11.29 1.64
CA VAL A 375 18.09 10.12 0.88
C VAL A 375 16.62 10.29 0.57
N TYR A 376 16.27 10.22 -0.73
CA TYR A 376 14.90 10.33 -1.22
C TYR A 376 14.14 9.00 -1.10
N MET A 377 12.81 9.10 -1.23
CA MET A 377 11.86 8.00 -1.07
C MET A 377 10.83 8.03 -2.22
N ALA A 378 10.22 6.89 -2.54
CA ALA A 378 9.17 6.78 -3.54
C ALA A 378 7.79 7.19 -2.99
N THR A 379 7.57 7.14 -1.67
CA THR A 379 6.24 7.18 -1.07
C THR A 379 5.48 8.46 -1.41
N ARG A 380 6.11 9.64 -1.31
CA ARG A 380 5.41 10.90 -1.54
C ARG A 380 6.31 11.99 -2.11
N PHE A 381 5.83 12.66 -3.16
CA PHE A 381 6.44 13.85 -3.75
C PHE A 381 5.86 15.16 -3.22
N THR A 382 6.70 16.18 -3.06
CA THR A 382 6.33 17.55 -2.69
C THR A 382 7.37 18.54 -3.21
N VAL A 383 6.90 19.68 -3.73
CA VAL A 383 7.74 20.84 -4.06
C VAL A 383 7.64 21.87 -2.94
N TRP A 384 8.80 22.33 -2.46
CA TRP A 384 8.89 23.40 -1.45
C TRP A 384 9.31 24.72 -2.09
N LEU A 385 8.80 25.86 -1.61
CA LEU A 385 9.11 27.18 -2.19
C LEU A 385 10.63 27.46 -2.22
N ASN A 386 11.34 27.04 -1.18
CA ASN A 386 12.78 27.30 -1.02
C ASN A 386 13.67 26.21 -1.65
N GLU A 387 13.09 25.30 -2.44
CA GLU A 387 13.82 24.25 -3.16
C GLU A 387 14.42 24.84 -4.43
N LYS A 388 15.76 24.86 -4.53
CA LYS A 388 16.45 25.58 -5.62
C LYS A 388 16.24 24.95 -6.99
N ASN A 389 16.20 23.61 -7.05
CA ASN A 389 16.08 22.81 -8.26
C ASN A 389 15.13 21.62 -7.99
N PRO A 390 13.81 21.83 -7.85
CA PRO A 390 12.88 20.72 -7.67
C PRO A 390 12.78 19.89 -8.98
N PRO A 391 12.59 18.56 -8.92
CA PRO A 391 12.52 17.71 -10.12
C PRO A 391 11.42 18.12 -11.12
N ILE A 392 10.35 18.76 -10.63
CA ILE A 392 9.37 19.48 -11.43
C ILE A 392 9.04 20.82 -10.72
N PRO A 393 8.80 21.91 -11.46
CA PRO A 393 8.39 23.19 -10.88
C PRO A 393 6.94 23.13 -10.36
N CYS A 394 6.59 24.04 -9.46
CA CYS A 394 5.20 24.31 -9.08
C CYS A 394 4.59 25.24 -10.15
N LYS A 395 3.94 24.69 -11.17
CA LYS A 395 3.40 25.49 -12.29
C LYS A 395 2.20 26.34 -11.89
N SER A 396 1.51 25.96 -10.81
CA SER A 396 0.42 26.75 -10.24
C SER A 396 0.84 28.03 -9.54
N ASP A 397 2.13 28.20 -9.26
CA ASP A 397 2.74 29.29 -8.49
C ASP A 397 2.10 29.54 -7.11
N PHE A 398 1.33 28.58 -6.58
CA PHE A 398 0.61 28.74 -5.32
C PHE A 398 1.19 27.86 -4.21
N PHE A 399 1.65 28.50 -3.14
CA PHE A 399 2.27 27.83 -2.00
C PHE A 399 1.50 28.08 -0.70
N ARG A 400 0.95 27.02 -0.11
CA ARG A 400 0.29 27.08 1.21
C ARG A 400 1.21 26.50 2.28
N ARG A 401 1.72 27.35 3.18
CA ARG A 401 2.74 27.01 4.19
C ARG A 401 4.02 26.45 3.55
N TRP A 402 4.60 27.19 2.61
CA TRP A 402 5.83 26.85 1.86
C TRP A 402 5.80 25.58 1.00
N VAL A 403 4.66 24.90 0.91
CA VAL A 403 4.44 23.71 0.07
C VAL A 403 3.51 24.06 -1.09
N CYS A 404 3.93 23.68 -2.31
CA CYS A 404 3.14 23.82 -3.53
C CYS A 404 1.76 23.19 -3.39
N VAL A 405 0.73 23.84 -3.94
CA VAL A 405 -0.58 23.23 -4.20
C VAL A 405 -0.69 23.04 -5.71
N PHE A 406 -0.73 21.79 -6.15
CA PHE A 406 -0.76 21.50 -7.59
C PHE A 406 -2.14 21.81 -8.19
N GLY A 407 -2.13 22.43 -9.38
CA GLY A 407 -3.31 22.70 -10.21
C GLY A 407 -3.36 21.84 -11.48
N VAL A 408 -4.32 22.11 -12.36
CA VAL A 408 -4.44 21.40 -13.66
C VAL A 408 -3.19 21.53 -14.52
N GLU A 409 -2.51 22.66 -14.42
CA GLU A 409 -1.25 23.02 -15.05
C GLU A 409 -0.08 22.08 -14.69
N ASP A 410 -0.14 21.42 -13.52
CA ASP A 410 0.90 20.51 -13.03
C ASP A 410 0.69 19.04 -13.45
N LEU A 411 -0.51 18.67 -13.91
CA LEU A 411 -0.92 17.27 -14.05
C LEU A 411 -0.07 16.45 -15.04
N TYR A 412 0.32 17.01 -16.18
CA TYR A 412 1.23 16.35 -17.11
C TYR A 412 2.56 16.01 -16.44
N ASN A 413 3.19 16.96 -15.74
CA ASN A 413 4.45 16.72 -15.04
C ASN A 413 4.28 15.67 -13.94
N LEU A 414 3.18 15.73 -13.17
CA LEU A 414 2.88 14.76 -12.11
C LEU A 414 2.67 13.34 -12.62
N SER A 415 2.17 13.14 -13.85
CA SER A 415 1.99 11.79 -14.39
C SER A 415 3.31 11.09 -14.72
N GLN A 416 4.35 11.85 -15.03
CA GLN A 416 5.71 11.35 -15.29
C GLN A 416 6.49 11.06 -14.00
N MET A 417 6.10 11.66 -12.87
CA MET A 417 6.80 11.47 -11.59
C MET A 417 6.75 10.02 -11.11
N HIS A 418 7.85 9.55 -10.52
CA HIS A 418 7.99 8.17 -10.03
C HIS A 418 7.28 7.88 -8.70
N GLN A 419 6.82 8.89 -7.96
CA GLN A 419 6.31 8.69 -6.60
C GLN A 419 4.92 8.06 -6.53
N ILE A 420 4.59 7.51 -5.35
CA ILE A 420 3.32 6.83 -5.08
C ILE A 420 2.19 7.83 -4.79
N TYR A 421 2.50 8.87 -4.00
CA TYR A 421 1.60 9.97 -3.66
C TYR A 421 2.21 11.33 -4.00
N VAL A 422 1.37 12.35 -4.06
CA VAL A 422 1.76 13.76 -4.13
C VAL A 422 1.08 14.56 -3.01
N ASN A 423 1.84 15.46 -2.36
CA ASN A 423 1.31 16.48 -1.44
C ASN A 423 1.60 17.88 -2.00
N LYS A 424 0.60 18.70 -2.33
CA LYS A 424 -0.86 18.48 -2.13
C LYS A 424 -1.72 19.03 -3.26
N LEU A 425 -2.89 18.43 -3.41
CA LEU A 425 -4.02 18.99 -4.15
C LEU A 425 -5.14 19.27 -3.14
N LEU A 426 -5.97 20.26 -3.46
CA LEU A 426 -6.98 20.79 -2.53
C LEU A 426 -8.28 21.07 -3.29
N PRO A 427 -9.43 20.48 -2.88
CA PRO A 427 -10.72 20.77 -3.49
C PRO A 427 -11.04 22.27 -3.53
N GLU A 428 -10.65 23.00 -2.48
CA GLU A 428 -10.88 24.44 -2.35
C GLU A 428 -10.01 25.31 -3.29
N PHE A 429 -8.98 24.75 -3.93
CA PHE A 429 -8.06 25.46 -4.83
C PHE A 429 -8.26 25.07 -6.30
N ASP A 430 -8.27 23.77 -6.56
CA ASP A 430 -8.39 23.22 -7.90
C ASP A 430 -8.96 21.79 -7.81
N TYR A 431 -10.29 21.70 -7.82
CA TYR A 431 -11.01 20.43 -7.84
C TYR A 431 -10.87 19.71 -9.19
N ALA A 432 -10.66 20.45 -10.29
CA ALA A 432 -10.37 19.87 -11.61
C ALA A 432 -9.07 19.05 -11.59
N ALA A 433 -8.00 19.62 -11.04
CA ALA A 433 -6.73 18.94 -10.86
C ALA A 433 -6.90 17.61 -10.08
N LEU A 434 -7.64 17.69 -8.98
CA LEU A 434 -7.86 16.58 -8.07
C LEU A 434 -8.71 15.47 -8.71
N THR A 435 -9.83 15.81 -9.35
CA THR A 435 -10.71 14.81 -9.97
C THR A 435 -10.05 14.16 -11.18
N CYS A 436 -9.31 14.90 -12.00
CA CYS A 436 -8.60 14.36 -13.16
C CYS A 436 -7.40 13.48 -12.77
N LEU A 437 -6.69 13.79 -11.68
CA LEU A 437 -5.63 12.92 -11.17
C LEU A 437 -6.18 11.58 -10.65
N LEU A 438 -7.30 11.63 -9.92
CA LEU A 438 -8.02 10.43 -9.48
C LEU A 438 -8.57 9.63 -10.69
N GLU A 439 -9.09 10.31 -11.71
CA GLU A 439 -9.55 9.68 -12.95
C GLU A 439 -8.42 8.99 -13.72
N ASN A 440 -7.23 9.59 -13.80
CA ASN A 440 -6.07 8.98 -14.46
C ASN A 440 -5.72 7.62 -13.84
N VAL A 441 -5.61 7.56 -12.51
CA VAL A 441 -5.32 6.32 -11.78
C VAL A 441 -6.46 5.31 -11.95
N TYR A 442 -7.71 5.78 -11.93
CA TYR A 442 -8.89 4.94 -12.15
C TYR A 442 -8.92 4.33 -13.56
N ASN A 443 -8.69 5.15 -14.60
CA ASN A 443 -8.67 4.73 -16.00
C ASN A 443 -7.48 3.79 -16.31
N ARG A 444 -6.34 3.94 -15.64
CA ARG A 444 -5.24 2.94 -15.67
C ARG A 444 -5.56 1.66 -14.89
N THR A 445 -6.50 1.70 -13.96
CA THR A 445 -6.96 0.53 -13.19
C THR A 445 -8.03 -0.26 -13.93
N TYR A 446 -8.99 0.38 -14.60
CA TYR A 446 -10.18 -0.30 -15.12
C TYR A 446 -10.32 -0.39 -16.64
N ASN A 447 -9.67 0.47 -17.43
CA ASN A 447 -9.89 0.47 -18.89
C ASN A 447 -9.01 -0.57 -19.59
N ILE A 448 -9.65 -1.51 -20.29
CA ILE A 448 -8.98 -2.63 -20.97
C ILE A 448 -8.04 -2.15 -22.09
N ALA A 449 -8.34 -1.04 -22.75
CA ALA A 449 -7.43 -0.39 -23.71
C ALA A 449 -6.08 0.03 -23.06
N ASN A 450 -6.10 0.36 -21.76
CA ASN A 450 -4.92 0.76 -20.99
C ASN A 450 -4.21 -0.44 -20.32
N THR A 451 -4.55 -1.69 -20.66
CA THR A 451 -3.87 -2.88 -20.10
C THR A 451 -2.36 -2.87 -20.36
N ALA A 452 -1.91 -2.23 -21.46
CA ALA A 452 -0.49 -1.99 -21.73
C ALA A 452 0.21 -1.23 -20.58
N GLY A 453 -0.45 -0.25 -19.94
CA GLY A 453 0.08 0.47 -18.77
C GLY A 453 0.19 -0.41 -17.52
N ARG A 454 -0.77 -1.32 -17.30
CA ARG A 454 -0.71 -2.33 -16.21
C ARG A 454 0.45 -3.31 -16.42
N VAL A 455 0.78 -3.63 -17.69
CA VAL A 455 1.88 -4.54 -18.04
C VAL A 455 3.24 -3.83 -17.98
N ASN A 456 3.35 -2.60 -18.48
CA ASN A 456 4.62 -1.89 -18.74
C ASN A 456 5.08 -0.95 -17.59
N PHE A 457 4.74 -1.27 -16.33
CA PHE A 457 5.21 -0.50 -15.17
C PHE A 457 6.70 -0.76 -14.91
N ASP A 458 7.55 0.23 -15.17
CA ASP A 458 9.00 0.11 -15.00
C ASP A 458 9.41 0.14 -13.52
N ILE A 459 9.91 -0.98 -13.02
CA ILE A 459 10.41 -1.10 -11.63
C ILE A 459 11.84 -0.57 -11.45
N ARG A 460 12.57 -0.24 -12.52
CA ARG A 460 14.00 0.13 -12.46
C ARG A 460 14.30 1.33 -11.56
N PRO A 461 13.54 2.46 -11.60
CA PRO A 461 13.78 3.60 -10.72
C PRO A 461 13.67 3.24 -9.22
N TYR A 462 12.78 2.31 -8.89
CA TYR A 462 12.49 1.91 -7.50
C TYR A 462 13.56 0.96 -6.94
N ILE A 463 14.03 -0.02 -7.72
CA ILE A 463 15.08 -0.95 -7.25
C ILE A 463 16.46 -0.30 -7.13
N GLN A 464 16.67 0.88 -7.75
CA GLN A 464 17.90 1.64 -7.62
C GLN A 464 17.95 2.50 -6.35
N LEU A 465 16.84 2.64 -5.62
CA LEU A 465 16.79 3.48 -4.43
C LEU A 465 17.83 3.05 -3.38
N PRO A 466 18.50 4.00 -2.69
CA PRO A 466 19.58 3.68 -1.76
C PRO A 466 19.18 2.69 -0.66
N HIS A 467 17.96 2.82 -0.12
CA HIS A 467 17.46 1.95 0.94
C HIS A 467 17.10 0.54 0.43
N VAL A 468 16.56 0.41 -0.79
CA VAL A 468 16.29 -0.90 -1.42
C VAL A 468 17.60 -1.63 -1.72
N ARG A 469 18.57 -0.93 -2.31
CA ARG A 469 19.91 -1.48 -2.58
C ARG A 469 20.65 -1.87 -1.30
N PHE A 470 20.56 -1.04 -0.26
CA PHE A 470 21.14 -1.34 1.05
C PHE A 470 20.49 -2.57 1.69
N HIS A 471 19.16 -2.67 1.64
CA HIS A 471 18.45 -3.83 2.17
C HIS A 471 18.87 -5.11 1.44
N LYS A 472 18.89 -5.09 0.10
CA LYS A 472 19.38 -6.21 -0.72
C LYS A 472 20.83 -6.60 -0.38
N HIS A 473 21.71 -5.62 -0.17
CA HIS A 473 23.11 -5.85 0.24
C HIS A 473 23.20 -6.51 1.63
N LYS A 474 22.42 -6.02 2.60
CA LYS A 474 22.29 -6.56 3.96
C LYS A 474 21.79 -8.01 3.96
N THR A 475 20.71 -8.31 3.22
CA THR A 475 20.14 -9.66 3.13
C THR A 475 21.01 -10.64 2.34
N SER A 476 21.92 -10.14 1.48
CA SER A 476 22.87 -10.97 0.74
C SER A 476 24.11 -11.37 1.57
N GLY A 477 24.16 -11.01 2.86
CA GLY A 477 25.27 -11.32 3.77
C GLY A 477 26.57 -10.56 3.47
N ILE A 478 26.53 -9.56 2.59
CA ILE A 478 27.71 -8.77 2.23
C ILE A 478 27.99 -7.76 3.37
N PRO A 479 29.23 -7.62 3.86
CA PRO A 479 29.54 -6.71 4.96
C PRO A 479 29.09 -5.27 4.70
N LEU A 480 28.37 -4.67 5.65
CA LEU A 480 27.76 -3.33 5.50
C LEU A 480 28.80 -2.21 5.35
N GLN A 481 30.03 -2.41 5.84
CA GLN A 481 31.13 -1.47 5.59
C GLN A 481 31.43 -1.31 4.09
N ASN A 482 31.14 -2.33 3.25
CA ASN A 482 31.40 -2.31 1.81
C ASN A 482 30.26 -1.68 0.99
N PHE A 483 29.09 -1.39 1.58
CA PHE A 483 27.99 -0.75 0.84
C PHE A 483 28.38 0.67 0.40
N ASN A 484 28.24 0.96 -0.90
CA ASN A 484 28.54 2.26 -1.47
C ASN A 484 27.32 3.20 -1.40
N CYS A 485 27.41 4.22 -0.54
CA CYS A 485 26.38 5.23 -0.35
C CYS A 485 26.36 6.34 -1.43
N THR A 486 27.34 6.43 -2.33
CA THR A 486 27.41 7.51 -3.34
C THR A 486 26.78 7.13 -4.68
N GLU A 487 26.73 5.83 -5.00
CA GLU A 487 25.99 5.32 -6.14
C GLU A 487 24.48 5.39 -5.86
N SER A 488 23.78 6.20 -6.64
CA SER A 488 22.37 6.04 -7.00
C SER A 488 22.07 7.17 -7.96
N PRO A 489 21.41 6.96 -9.11
CA PRO A 489 20.59 8.03 -9.65
C PRO A 489 19.64 8.45 -8.53
N GLU A 490 19.54 9.75 -8.26
CA GLU A 490 18.42 10.24 -7.44
C GLU A 490 17.15 10.16 -8.28
N PHE A 491 15.99 10.61 -7.78
CA PHE A 491 14.83 10.84 -8.66
C PHE A 491 15.03 12.13 -9.49
N THR A 492 16.16 12.19 -10.19
CA THR A 492 16.43 13.12 -11.27
C THR A 492 15.81 12.54 -12.53
N ASN A 493 14.78 13.21 -13.04
CA ASN A 493 14.42 13.05 -14.44
C ASN A 493 15.62 13.58 -15.25
N GLU A 494 16.25 12.71 -16.05
CA GLU A 494 17.12 13.15 -17.15
C GLU A 494 16.27 13.82 -18.24
#